data_AF-A0A7V5YSK1-F1
#
_entry.id   AF-A0A7V5YSK1-F1
#
_cell.length_a   1.000
_cell.length_b   1.000
_cell.length_c   1.000
_cell.angle_alpha   90.00
_cell.angle_beta   90.00
_cell.angle_gamma   90.00
#
_symmetry.space_group_name_H-M   'P 1'
#
loop_
_entity.id
_entity.type
_entity.pdbx_description
1 polymer ?
#
loop_
_entity_poly.entity_id
_entity_poly.type
_entity_poly.pdbx_seq_one_letter_code
_entity_poly.pdbx_strand_id
1 'polypeptide(L)'
;YLGMVRQWQDLFYNNRLCAVQMSGFPDAEKLAAAYGFKGRTINRPDELRPALEEAIREPGPYLLNVQVAPYENVYPMVPAGGAISEMILEPPKPVEVPAKAR
;
A
#
# COMPACT_ATOMS: atom_id res chain seq x y z
N TYR A 1 -2.63 3.70 4.64
CA TYR A 1 -1.34 4.26 5.12
C TYR A 1 -0.60 4.88 3.96
N LEU A 2 0.36 5.78 4.23
CA LEU A 2 1.42 6.14 3.28
C LEU A 2 2.39 4.95 3.16
N GLY A 3 2.08 4.00 2.28
CA GLY A 3 2.66 2.64 2.27
C GLY A 3 4.19 2.62 2.27
N MET A 4 4.84 3.44 1.44
CA MET A 4 6.31 3.48 1.37
C MET A 4 6.94 4.02 2.64
N VAL A 5 6.44 5.12 3.19
CA VAL A 5 6.97 5.69 4.45
C VAL A 5 6.69 4.73 5.62
N ARG A 6 5.53 4.06 5.62
CA ARG A 6 5.18 3.02 6.62
C ARG A 6 6.16 1.86 6.56
N GLN A 7 6.49 1.33 5.37
CA GLN A 7 7.48 0.28 5.19
C GLN A 7 8.86 0.69 5.75
N TRP A 8 9.30 1.92 5.51
CA TRP A 8 10.55 2.41 6.08
C TRP A 8 10.52 2.51 7.60
N GLN A 9 9.41 3.03 8.16
CA GLN A 9 9.23 3.13 9.62
C GLN A 9 9.19 1.74 10.30
N ASP A 10 8.59 0.77 9.62
CA ASP A 10 8.57 -0.63 10.03
C ASP A 10 9.99 -1.23 10.07
N LEU A 11 10.72 -1.13 8.96
CA LEU A 11 12.02 -1.78 8.79
C LEU A 11 13.17 -1.11 9.57
N PHE A 12 13.19 0.22 9.65
CA PHE A 12 14.37 0.96 10.14
C PHE A 12 14.13 1.80 11.39
N TYR A 13 12.88 1.91 11.85
CA TYR A 13 12.53 2.77 12.99
C TYR A 13 11.73 2.02 14.06
N ASN A 14 11.95 0.72 14.21
CA ASN A 14 11.29 -0.14 15.21
C ASN A 14 9.75 -0.04 15.14
N ASN A 15 9.20 0.03 13.93
CA ASN A 15 7.77 0.19 13.69
C ASN A 15 7.14 1.40 14.44
N ARG A 16 7.93 2.47 14.65
CA ARG A 16 7.44 3.73 15.23
C ARG A 16 6.69 4.52 14.16
N LEU A 17 5.41 4.19 14.01
CA LEU A 17 4.53 4.84 13.04
C LEU A 17 4.30 6.32 13.40
N CYS A 18 4.69 7.22 12.50
CA CYS A 18 4.54 8.66 12.68
C CYS A 18 3.98 9.30 11.40
N ALA A 19 2.81 9.95 11.50
CA ALA A 19 2.16 10.67 10.41
C ALA A 19 1.94 9.87 9.10
N VAL A 20 1.87 8.54 9.17
CA VAL A 20 1.63 7.65 8.00
C VAL A 20 0.21 7.10 7.92
N GLN A 21 -0.57 7.20 8.99
CA GLN A 21 -1.96 6.76 8.99
C GLN A 21 -2.82 7.82 8.30
N MET A 22 -3.56 7.40 7.28
CA MET A 22 -4.53 8.26 6.60
C MET A 22 -5.90 8.01 7.21
N SER A 23 -6.59 9.08 7.59
CA SER A 23 -7.92 9.04 8.23
C SER A 23 -9.05 8.63 7.27
N GLY A 24 -8.79 8.55 5.98
CA GLY A 24 -9.73 8.04 4.99
C GLY A 24 -9.31 8.36 3.55
N PHE A 25 -9.97 7.70 2.61
CA PHE A 25 -9.98 8.05 1.19
C PHE A 25 -11.44 8.40 0.82
N PRO A 26 -11.70 9.38 -0.06
CA PRO A 26 -13.05 9.70 -0.49
C PRO A 26 -13.75 8.48 -1.13
N ASP A 27 -15.08 8.52 -1.16
CA ASP A 27 -15.88 7.57 -1.93
C ASP A 27 -15.52 7.69 -3.42
N ALA A 28 -14.83 6.68 -3.95
CA ALA A 28 -14.25 6.71 -5.28
C ALA A 28 -15.34 6.79 -6.37
N GLU A 29 -16.50 6.19 -6.15
CA GLU A 29 -17.59 6.17 -7.14
C GLU A 29 -18.24 7.55 -7.22
N LYS A 30 -18.47 8.19 -6.07
CA LYS A 30 -18.97 9.58 -6.03
C LYS A 30 -17.96 10.55 -6.61
N LEU A 31 -16.67 10.35 -6.34
CA LEU A 31 -15.60 11.16 -6.92
C LEU A 31 -15.61 11.04 -8.44
N ALA A 32 -15.66 9.81 -8.97
CA ALA A 32 -15.72 9.55 -10.40
C ALA A 32 -16.92 10.23 -11.07
N ALA A 33 -18.11 10.08 -10.46
CA ALA A 33 -19.34 10.67 -10.95
C ALA A 33 -19.26 12.21 -11.00
N ALA A 34 -18.60 12.85 -10.03
CA ALA A 34 -18.40 14.30 -10.00
C ALA A 34 -17.55 14.81 -11.18
N TYR A 35 -16.66 13.97 -11.73
CA TYR A 35 -15.86 14.28 -12.92
C TYR A 35 -16.49 13.74 -14.21
N GLY A 36 -17.69 13.14 -14.15
CA GLY A 36 -18.43 12.68 -15.33
C GLY A 36 -17.98 11.32 -15.88
N PHE A 37 -17.28 10.51 -15.09
CA PHE A 37 -16.90 9.14 -15.48
C PHE A 37 -17.36 8.08 -14.47
N LYS A 38 -17.33 6.81 -14.90
CA LYS A 38 -17.69 5.70 -14.02
C LYS A 38 -16.58 5.40 -13.03
N GLY A 39 -16.96 4.98 -11.84
CA GLY A 39 -16.05 4.45 -10.86
C GLY A 39 -16.66 3.27 -10.14
N ARG A 40 -15.80 2.42 -9.58
CA ARG A 40 -16.19 1.22 -8.82
C ARG A 40 -15.18 0.96 -7.71
N THR A 41 -15.66 0.57 -6.54
CA THR A 41 -14.79 0.04 -5.47
C THR A 41 -14.94 -1.48 -5.36
N ILE A 42 -13.82 -2.20 -5.23
CA ILE A 42 -13.81 -3.65 -4.96
C ILE A 42 -13.06 -3.96 -3.67
N ASN A 43 -13.54 -4.99 -2.97
CA ASN A 43 -13.06 -5.33 -1.62
C ASN A 43 -12.54 -6.76 -1.51
N ARG A 44 -12.78 -7.59 -2.52
CA ARG A 44 -12.38 -9.00 -2.51
C ARG A 44 -11.56 -9.38 -3.75
N PRO A 45 -10.60 -10.32 -3.63
CA PRO A 45 -9.78 -10.75 -4.75
C PRO A 45 -10.57 -11.35 -5.93
N ASP A 46 -11.69 -12.02 -5.67
CA ASP A 46 -12.53 -12.63 -6.71
C ASP A 46 -13.26 -11.59 -7.59
N GLU A 47 -13.36 -10.34 -7.13
CA GLU A 47 -13.97 -9.24 -7.88
C GLU A 47 -12.99 -8.57 -8.86
N LEU A 48 -11.67 -8.78 -8.70
CA LEU A 48 -10.65 -8.04 -9.43
C LEU A 48 -10.72 -8.25 -10.94
N ARG A 49 -10.77 -9.51 -11.37
CA ARG A 49 -10.84 -9.85 -12.80
C ARG A 49 -12.08 -9.27 -13.48
N PRO A 50 -13.32 -9.52 -12.99
CA PRO A 50 -14.50 -8.96 -13.64
C PRO A 50 -14.55 -7.43 -13.59
N ALA A 51 -14.10 -6.79 -12.50
CA ALA A 51 -14.07 -5.33 -12.41
C ALA A 51 -13.04 -4.69 -13.36
N LEU A 52 -11.89 -5.33 -13.55
CA LEU A 52 -10.88 -4.86 -14.50
C LEU A 52 -11.37 -5.01 -15.95
N GLU A 53 -12.05 -6.11 -16.28
CA GLU A 53 -12.67 -6.29 -17.60
C GLU A 53 -13.75 -5.24 -17.88
N GLU A 54 -14.58 -4.91 -16.89
CA GLU A 54 -15.55 -3.81 -16.98
C GLU A 54 -14.86 -2.47 -17.24
N ALA A 55 -13.84 -2.13 -16.44
CA ALA A 55 -13.11 -0.88 -16.54
C ALA A 55 -12.43 -0.68 -17.91
N ILE A 56 -11.87 -1.76 -18.48
CA ILE A 56 -11.20 -1.72 -19.80
C ILE A 56 -12.22 -1.61 -20.95
N ARG A 57 -13.41 -2.19 -20.80
CA ARG A 57 -14.48 -2.13 -21.82
C ARG A 57 -15.22 -0.81 -21.82
N GLU A 58 -15.19 -0.06 -20.72
CA GLU A 58 -15.87 1.22 -20.61
C GLU A 58 -15.22 2.27 -21.55
N PRO A 59 -16.01 2.93 -22.42
CA PRO A 59 -15.50 4.02 -23.22
C PRO A 59 -15.17 5.24 -22.34
N GLY A 60 -13.91 5.69 -22.37
CA GLY A 60 -13.46 6.88 -21.67
C GLY A 60 -12.78 6.59 -20.32
N PRO A 61 -12.64 7.60 -19.45
CA PRO A 61 -12.00 7.41 -18.14
C PRO A 61 -12.81 6.46 -17.25
N TYR A 62 -12.11 5.71 -16.39
CA TYR A 62 -12.72 4.86 -15.38
C TYR A 62 -11.87 4.89 -14.10
N LEU A 63 -12.50 5.02 -12.94
CA LEU A 63 -11.83 4.97 -11.63
C LEU A 63 -12.15 3.67 -10.91
N LEU A 64 -11.22 2.71 -10.99
CA LEU A 64 -11.29 1.47 -10.23
C LEU A 64 -10.49 1.61 -8.93
N ASN A 65 -11.20 1.61 -7.80
CA ASN A 65 -10.61 1.63 -6.47
C ASN A 65 -10.52 0.20 -5.91
N VAL A 66 -9.30 -0.29 -5.69
CA VAL A 66 -9.04 -1.65 -5.23
C VAL A 66 -8.56 -1.60 -3.78
N GLN A 67 -9.33 -2.16 -2.85
CA GLN A 67 -8.87 -2.31 -1.48
C GLN A 67 -7.78 -3.38 -1.40
N VAL A 68 -6.67 -3.03 -0.76
CA VAL A 68 -5.50 -3.90 -0.58
C VAL A 68 -5.11 -3.98 0.89
N ALA A 69 -4.35 -5.02 1.24
CA ALA A 69 -3.85 -5.19 2.60
C ALA A 69 -2.94 -4.00 3.00
N PRO A 70 -3.21 -3.33 4.14
CA PRO A 70 -2.56 -2.06 4.48
C PRO A 70 -1.12 -2.18 5.01
N TYR A 71 -0.66 -3.39 5.30
CA TYR A 71 0.63 -3.67 5.97
C TYR A 71 1.62 -4.45 5.10
N GLU A 72 1.28 -4.71 3.83
CA GLU A 72 2.19 -5.39 2.91
C GLU A 72 3.41 -4.52 2.59
N ASN A 73 4.56 -5.18 2.45
CA ASN A 73 5.84 -4.57 2.12
C ASN A 73 6.30 -5.00 0.72
N VAL A 74 7.08 -4.13 0.07
CA VAL A 74 7.69 -4.43 -1.22
C VAL A 74 9.03 -5.14 -1.02
N TYR A 75 9.14 -6.34 -1.60
CA TYR A 75 10.36 -7.15 -1.65
C TYR A 75 10.62 -7.62 -3.10
N PRO A 76 11.89 -7.89 -3.47
CA PRO A 76 13.11 -7.69 -2.68
C PRO A 76 13.47 -6.20 -2.55
N MET A 77 14.21 -5.84 -1.49
CA MET A 77 14.65 -4.47 -1.23
C MET A 77 16.15 -4.41 -0.91
N VAL A 78 16.91 -3.57 -1.62
CA VAL A 78 18.28 -3.21 -1.22
C VAL A 78 18.19 -2.00 -0.28
N PRO A 79 18.68 -2.09 0.97
CA PRO A 79 18.70 -0.95 1.88
C PRO A 79 19.54 0.21 1.34
N ALA A 80 19.25 1.44 1.80
CA ALA A 80 20.06 2.59 1.40
C ALA A 80 21.53 2.40 1.80
N GLY A 81 22.42 2.51 0.81
CA GLY A 81 23.86 2.30 0.99
C GLY A 81 24.31 0.84 0.90
N GLY A 82 23.41 -0.12 0.72
CA GLY A 82 23.75 -1.54 0.53
C GLY A 82 24.17 -1.88 -0.91
N ALA A 83 24.95 -2.94 -1.06
CA ALA A 83 25.27 -3.54 -2.35
C ALA A 83 24.08 -4.36 -2.90
N ILE A 84 24.04 -4.59 -4.21
CA ILE A 84 22.98 -5.40 -4.86
C ILE A 84 22.88 -6.82 -4.27
N SER A 85 24.00 -7.37 -3.79
CA SER A 85 24.04 -8.68 -3.12
C SER A 85 23.40 -8.70 -1.73
N GLU A 86 23.12 -7.54 -1.12
CA GLU A 86 22.61 -7.39 0.25
C GLU A 86 21.08 -7.18 0.28
N MET A 87 20.36 -7.83 -0.65
CA MET A 87 18.90 -7.73 -0.73
C MET A 87 18.20 -8.37 0.48
N ILE A 88 17.22 -7.65 1.01
CA ILE A 88 16.21 -8.18 1.93
C ILE A 88 15.12 -8.87 1.10
N LEU A 89 14.96 -10.18 1.27
CA LEU A 89 14.00 -11.00 0.52
C LEU A 89 12.68 -11.23 1.27
N GLU A 90 12.70 -11.13 2.59
CA GLU A 90 11.56 -11.38 3.48
C GLU A 90 11.56 -10.39 4.65
N PRO A 91 10.45 -10.26 5.40
CA PRO A 91 10.39 -9.38 6.56
C PRO A 91 11.54 -9.67 7.54
N PRO A 92 12.39 -8.67 7.88
CA PRO A 92 13.47 -8.90 8.81
C PRO A 92 12.91 -9.29 10.18
N LYS A 93 13.57 -10.24 10.84
CA LYS A 93 13.22 -10.58 12.23
C LYS A 93 13.36 -9.33 13.10
N PRO A 94 12.41 -9.05 14.01
CA PRO A 94 12.50 -7.91 14.90
C PRO A 94 13.85 -7.89 15.63
N VAL A 95 14.57 -6.78 15.55
CA VAL A 95 15.82 -6.60 16.30
C VAL A 95 15.45 -6.35 17.76
N GLU A 96 15.93 -7.19 18.66
CA GLU A 96 15.75 -6.99 20.11
C GLU A 96 16.40 -5.67 20.52
N VAL A 97 15.60 -4.71 20.96
CA VAL A 97 16.11 -3.45 21.51
C VAL A 97 16.45 -3.73 22.99
N PRO A 98 17.72 -3.69 23.40
CA PRO A 98 18.07 -3.86 24.80
C PRO A 98 17.36 -2.79 25.63
N ALA A 99 16.70 -3.22 26.71
CA ALA A 99 16.00 -2.31 27.61
C ALA A 99 16.98 -1.21 28.06
N LYS A 100 16.63 0.05 27.81
CA LYS A 100 17.43 1.20 28.29
C LYS A 100 17.67 1.01 29.78
N ALA A 101 18.94 0.89 30.17
CA ALA A 101 19.36 1.00 31.56
C ALA A 101 18.80 2.32 32.10
N ARG A 102 17.93 2.22 33.09
CA ARG A 102 17.30 3.34 33.79
C ARG A 102 18.29 3.97 34.75
#